data_AF-A0A944FFD3-F1
#
_entry.id   AF-A0A944FFD3-F1
#
_cell.length_a   1.000
_cell.length_b   1.000
_cell.length_c   1.000
_cell.angle_alpha   90.00
_cell.angle_beta   90.00
_cell.angle_gamma   90.00
#
_symmetry.space_group_name_H-M   'P 1'
#
loop_
_entity.id
_entity.type
_entity.pdbx_description
1 polymer ?
#
loop_
_entity_poly.entity_id
_entity_poly.type
_entity_poly.pdbx_seq_one_letter_code
_entity_poly.pdbx_strand_id
1 'polypeptide(L)'
;MRAIPVAAAALLGACALTSCVPVAGAAGDSTVTPFGFRVLPSTIAAGGEVTLIVDRADGRCKGPATVSAPVFDPVTIPPRHTSATAVVDRDARPGSVHQVAFRCDGATGTTGLTIAGGSSPTPTPTSPPPPTTAPPPPPEHPGHGRHEHPEKGVHAGEGGTVAGFDLKNLGLGALLVAGSVGAAYHLSRRRTGEDGG
;
A
#
# COMPACT_ATOMS: atom_id res chain seq x y z
N MET A 1 73.65 37.15 12.52
CA MET A 1 72.80 36.46 13.51
C MET A 1 71.57 35.92 12.78
N ARG A 2 71.29 34.60 12.95
CA ARG A 2 70.05 33.85 12.63
C ARG A 2 69.68 33.80 11.13
N ALA A 3 69.98 32.74 10.37
CA ALA A 3 69.50 31.34 10.35
C ALA A 3 68.33 31.12 9.35
N ILE A 4 68.41 29.99 8.65
CA ILE A 4 67.87 29.64 7.31
C ILE A 4 66.42 29.08 7.38
N PRO A 5 65.89 28.39 6.34
CA PRO A 5 64.79 28.71 5.43
C PRO A 5 63.48 27.95 5.78
N VAL A 6 62.51 27.85 4.86
CA VAL A 6 61.88 26.57 4.41
C VAL A 6 60.50 26.80 3.75
N ALA A 7 60.39 26.23 2.54
CA ALA A 7 59.24 25.61 1.86
C ALA A 7 57.86 26.28 1.80
N ALA A 8 57.33 26.34 0.57
CA ALA A 8 55.95 25.97 0.32
C ALA A 8 55.89 25.13 -0.96
N ALA A 9 55.53 23.86 -0.76
CA ALA A 9 55.45 22.81 -1.74
C ALA A 9 54.26 23.00 -2.70
N ALA A 10 54.48 22.66 -3.97
CA ALA A 10 53.43 22.38 -4.91
C ALA A 10 52.81 21.00 -4.59
N LEU A 11 51.50 20.94 -4.32
CA LEU A 11 50.76 19.67 -4.32
C LEU A 11 49.35 19.85 -4.93
N LEU A 12 49.30 19.42 -6.20
CA LEU A 12 48.23 18.77 -6.97
C LEU A 12 46.83 18.66 -6.33
N GLY A 13 45.85 19.25 -7.02
CA GLY A 13 44.43 19.07 -6.77
C GLY A 13 43.95 17.65 -7.08
N ALA A 14 43.32 17.02 -6.09
CA ALA A 14 42.58 15.78 -6.24
C ALA A 14 41.09 16.13 -6.38
N CYS A 15 40.52 15.95 -7.58
CA CYS A 15 39.08 15.91 -7.76
C CYS A 15 38.55 14.60 -7.17
N ALA A 16 38.01 14.65 -5.96
CA ALA A 16 37.25 13.54 -5.41
C ALA A 16 35.93 13.45 -6.18
N LEU A 17 35.81 12.45 -7.05
CA LEU A 17 34.53 12.01 -7.59
C LEU A 17 33.69 11.49 -6.44
N THR A 18 32.81 12.33 -5.91
CA THR A 18 31.75 11.93 -5.00
C THR A 18 30.75 11.07 -5.78
N SER A 19 30.98 9.76 -5.78
CA SER A 19 30.00 8.78 -6.25
C SER A 19 28.78 8.85 -5.34
N CYS A 20 27.76 9.55 -5.82
CA CYS A 20 26.43 9.51 -5.24
C CYS A 20 25.82 8.15 -5.56
N VAL A 21 26.03 7.16 -4.68
CA VAL A 21 25.31 5.88 -4.74
C VAL A 21 23.90 6.14 -4.19
N PRO A 22 22.83 6.02 -4.98
CA PRO A 22 21.49 6.02 -4.42
C PRO A 22 21.37 4.77 -3.54
N VAL A 23 21.23 4.97 -2.24
CA VAL A 23 20.78 3.89 -1.36
C VAL A 23 19.36 3.55 -1.84
N ALA A 24 19.17 2.33 -2.31
CA ALA A 24 17.83 1.80 -2.58
C ALA A 24 17.13 1.63 -1.22
N GLY A 25 16.58 2.73 -0.72
CA GLY A 25 15.77 2.77 0.50
C GLY A 25 14.42 2.12 0.24
N ALA A 26 14.33 0.81 0.44
CA ALA A 26 13.07 0.14 0.69
C ALA A 26 12.71 0.32 2.18
N ALA A 27 12.16 1.48 2.53
CA ALA A 27 11.39 1.71 3.75
C ALA A 27 10.61 3.01 3.55
N GLY A 28 9.29 2.93 3.62
CA GLY A 28 8.39 4.06 3.38
C GLY A 28 8.80 5.30 4.19
N ASP A 29 8.90 6.41 3.48
CA ASP A 29 9.23 7.75 3.95
C ASP A 29 8.19 8.23 4.99
N SER A 30 8.28 7.70 6.20
CA SER A 30 7.47 8.09 7.33
C SER A 30 8.20 9.25 7.99
N THR A 31 7.99 10.46 7.45
CA THR A 31 8.36 11.68 8.19
C THR A 31 7.75 11.55 9.58
N VAL A 32 8.61 11.46 10.61
CA VAL A 32 8.18 11.25 12.00
C VAL A 32 7.29 12.42 12.37
N THR A 33 6.00 12.16 12.37
CA THR A 33 4.97 13.16 12.53
C THR A 33 4.60 13.26 13.99
N PRO A 34 4.37 14.48 14.49
CA PRO A 34 4.14 14.67 15.91
C PRO A 34 2.80 14.11 16.39
N PHE A 35 1.95 13.57 15.52
CA PHE A 35 0.65 12.97 15.83
C PHE A 35 0.43 11.69 14.99
N GLY A 36 -0.34 10.74 15.51
CA GLY A 36 -0.71 9.52 14.80
C GLY A 36 -1.86 9.74 13.82
N PHE A 37 -1.82 9.08 12.67
CA PHE A 37 -2.92 9.06 11.70
C PHE A 37 -2.87 7.79 10.86
N ARG A 38 -4.01 7.43 10.25
CA ARG A 38 -4.11 6.26 9.37
C ARG A 38 -5.32 6.33 8.44
N VAL A 39 -5.28 5.53 7.38
CA VAL A 39 -6.37 5.34 6.43
C VAL A 39 -6.79 3.87 6.45
N LEU A 40 -8.08 3.60 6.64
CA LEU A 40 -8.64 2.25 6.67
C LEU A 40 -9.74 2.10 5.59
N PRO A 41 -9.67 1.06 4.73
CA PRO A 41 -8.50 0.21 4.49
C PRO A 41 -7.38 0.98 3.75
N SER A 42 -6.14 0.48 3.79
CA SER A 42 -5.02 1.05 3.03
C SER A 42 -5.00 0.61 1.55
N THR A 43 -5.84 -0.36 1.19
CA THR A 43 -6.09 -0.79 -0.19
C THR A 43 -7.59 -0.82 -0.44
N ILE A 44 -8.06 -0.12 -1.47
CA ILE A 44 -9.49 0.05 -1.77
C ILE A 44 -9.72 0.14 -3.28
N ALA A 45 -10.89 -0.29 -3.76
CA ALA A 45 -11.28 -0.08 -5.16
C ALA A 45 -11.65 1.40 -5.41
N ALA A 46 -11.51 1.84 -6.67
CA ALA A 46 -12.04 3.13 -7.10
C ALA A 46 -13.56 3.19 -6.84
N GLY A 47 -14.06 4.32 -6.33
CA GLY A 47 -15.44 4.46 -5.87
C GLY A 47 -15.73 3.89 -4.47
N GLY A 48 -14.75 3.27 -3.82
CA GLY A 48 -14.89 2.76 -2.45
C GLY A 48 -14.79 3.85 -1.39
N GLU A 49 -15.31 3.57 -0.20
CA GLU A 49 -15.24 4.48 0.94
C GLU A 49 -14.07 4.12 1.86
N VAL A 50 -13.31 5.13 2.26
CA VAL A 50 -12.21 5.01 3.23
C VAL A 50 -12.52 5.80 4.49
N THR A 51 -12.07 5.28 5.62
CA THR A 51 -12.09 5.96 6.91
C THR A 51 -10.72 6.59 7.18
N LEU A 52 -10.72 7.90 7.38
CA LEU A 52 -9.56 8.72 7.70
C LEU A 52 -9.54 8.92 9.21
N ILE A 53 -8.45 8.56 9.89
CA ILE A 53 -8.37 8.58 11.35
C ILE A 53 -7.18 9.40 11.81
N VAL A 54 -7.39 10.25 12.81
CA VAL A 54 -6.39 11.06 13.49
C VAL A 54 -6.41 10.71 14.98
N ASP A 55 -5.23 10.38 15.52
CA ASP A 55 -5.04 10.18 16.95
C ASP A 55 -4.89 11.53 17.66
N ARG A 56 -5.67 11.70 18.72
CA ARG A 56 -5.75 12.93 19.52
C ARG A 56 -5.49 12.68 21.00
N ALA A 57 -5.19 11.44 21.42
CA ALA A 57 -5.03 11.08 22.83
C ALA A 57 -3.92 11.91 23.51
N ASP A 58 -2.80 12.12 22.81
CA ASP A 58 -1.63 12.86 23.33
C ASP A 58 -1.77 14.39 23.18
N GLY A 59 -2.90 14.87 22.67
CA GLY A 59 -3.17 16.31 22.50
C GLY A 59 -2.27 17.00 21.47
N ARG A 60 -1.61 16.26 20.59
CA ARG A 60 -0.68 16.79 19.56
C ARG A 60 -1.40 17.37 18.34
N CYS A 61 -2.68 17.04 18.16
CA CYS A 61 -3.57 17.59 17.14
C CYS A 61 -4.89 18.01 17.80
N LYS A 62 -5.01 19.29 18.18
CA LYS A 62 -6.17 19.86 18.88
C LYS A 62 -7.12 20.55 17.91
N GLY A 63 -6.58 21.18 16.88
CA GLY A 63 -7.34 21.91 15.87
C GLY A 63 -8.07 21.02 14.87
N PRO A 64 -8.70 21.63 13.84
CA PRO A 64 -9.23 20.89 12.71
C PRO A 64 -8.08 20.19 11.97
N ALA A 65 -8.31 18.95 11.53
CA ALA A 65 -7.35 18.22 10.72
C ALA A 65 -7.86 18.17 9.26
N THR A 66 -7.07 18.67 8.32
CA THR A 66 -7.38 18.61 6.89
C THR A 66 -6.69 17.41 6.29
N VAL A 67 -7.46 16.57 5.59
CA VAL A 67 -6.96 15.38 4.90
C VAL A 67 -7.13 15.56 3.41
N SER A 68 -6.08 15.35 2.64
CA SER A 68 -6.10 15.55 1.19
C SER A 68 -5.32 14.48 0.47
N ALA A 69 -5.85 14.02 -0.67
CA ALA A 69 -5.17 13.16 -1.63
C ALA A 69 -5.64 13.54 -3.04
N PRO A 70 -4.93 13.14 -4.10
CA PRO A 70 -5.36 13.41 -5.49
C PRO A 70 -6.49 12.50 -5.98
N VAL A 71 -7.02 11.60 -5.14
CA VAL A 71 -8.02 10.59 -5.49
C VAL A 71 -9.30 10.68 -4.65
N PHE A 72 -9.47 11.78 -3.93
CA PHE A 72 -10.72 12.13 -3.26
C PHE A 72 -10.72 13.62 -2.91
N ASP A 73 -11.91 14.18 -2.70
CA ASP A 73 -12.07 15.56 -2.26
C ASP A 73 -11.48 15.80 -0.86
N PRO A 74 -10.77 16.92 -0.61
CA PRO A 74 -10.24 17.23 0.71
C PRO A 74 -11.31 17.25 1.80
N VAL A 75 -11.10 16.47 2.86
CA VAL A 75 -12.02 16.36 4.00
C VAL A 75 -11.43 17.05 5.22
N THR A 76 -12.27 17.76 5.98
CA THR A 76 -11.88 18.35 7.26
C THR A 76 -12.49 17.55 8.40
N ILE A 77 -11.64 17.00 9.28
CA ILE A 77 -12.06 16.37 10.53
C ILE A 77 -12.14 17.47 11.60
N PRO A 78 -13.33 17.81 12.11
CA PRO A 78 -13.49 18.91 13.06
C PRO A 78 -12.71 18.68 14.37
N PRO A 79 -12.45 19.74 15.15
CA PRO A 79 -11.94 19.59 16.51
C PRO A 79 -12.85 18.65 17.31
N ARG A 80 -12.26 17.76 18.13
CA ARG A 80 -12.92 16.71 18.92
C ARG A 80 -13.40 15.47 18.14
N HIS A 81 -13.32 15.45 16.82
CA HIS A 81 -13.57 14.24 16.03
C HIS A 81 -12.26 13.55 15.68
N THR A 82 -12.20 12.24 15.82
CA THR A 82 -11.00 11.44 15.51
C THR A 82 -11.07 10.79 14.14
N SER A 83 -12.20 10.85 13.44
CA SER A 83 -12.35 10.28 12.11
C SER A 83 -13.33 11.04 11.22
N ALA A 84 -13.19 10.84 9.92
CA ALA A 84 -14.17 11.15 8.88
C ALA A 84 -14.06 10.11 7.75
N THR A 85 -15.02 10.09 6.84
CA THR A 85 -14.96 9.22 5.65
C THR A 85 -14.78 10.04 4.38
N ALA A 86 -14.21 9.40 3.36
CA ALA A 86 -14.05 9.95 2.02
C ALA A 86 -14.32 8.86 0.99
N VAL A 87 -14.93 9.21 -0.13
CA VAL A 87 -15.12 8.30 -1.26
C VAL A 87 -13.96 8.52 -2.23
N VAL A 88 -13.32 7.42 -2.63
CA VAL A 88 -12.27 7.45 -3.64
C VAL A 88 -12.88 7.69 -5.01
N ASP A 89 -12.29 8.58 -5.79
CA ASP A 89 -12.77 8.91 -7.12
C ASP A 89 -12.85 7.66 -8.01
N ARG A 90 -13.92 7.56 -8.81
CA ARG A 90 -14.18 6.38 -9.65
C ARG A 90 -13.19 6.23 -10.81
N ASP A 91 -12.52 7.31 -11.18
CA ASP A 91 -11.48 7.37 -12.21
C ASP A 91 -10.05 7.23 -11.63
N ALA A 92 -9.92 6.99 -10.32
CA ALA A 92 -8.63 6.69 -9.70
C ALA A 92 -7.98 5.47 -10.39
N ARG A 93 -6.70 5.63 -10.76
CA ARG A 93 -6.00 4.64 -11.58
C ARG A 93 -5.85 3.31 -10.83
N PRO A 94 -6.37 2.17 -11.35
CA PRO A 94 -6.17 0.88 -10.69
C PRO A 94 -4.68 0.51 -10.59
N GLY A 95 -4.28 -0.03 -9.43
CA GLY A 95 -2.92 -0.46 -9.15
C GLY A 95 -1.95 0.68 -8.82
N SER A 96 -2.40 1.93 -8.70
CA SER A 96 -1.56 3.04 -8.24
C SER A 96 -1.53 3.16 -6.72
N VAL A 97 -0.50 3.85 -6.20
CA VAL A 97 -0.39 4.25 -4.81
C VAL A 97 -0.39 5.77 -4.74
N HIS A 98 -1.25 6.34 -3.90
CA HIS A 98 -1.38 7.78 -3.69
C HIS A 98 -1.00 8.17 -2.27
N GLN A 99 -0.32 9.30 -2.11
CA GLN A 99 -0.01 9.85 -0.80
C GLN A 99 -1.21 10.62 -0.26
N VAL A 100 -1.68 10.22 0.91
CA VAL A 100 -2.71 10.89 1.69
C VAL A 100 -2.03 11.77 2.73
N ALA A 101 -2.20 13.07 2.62
CA ALA A 101 -1.64 14.03 3.55
C ALA A 101 -2.65 14.40 4.65
N PHE A 102 -2.25 14.26 5.89
CA PHE A 102 -2.96 14.75 7.07
C PHE A 102 -2.25 15.99 7.58
N ARG A 103 -2.99 17.10 7.70
CA ARG A 103 -2.48 18.38 8.21
C ARG A 103 -3.24 18.75 9.48
N CYS A 104 -2.53 19.01 10.55
CA CYS A 104 -3.12 19.48 11.80
C CYS A 104 -2.15 20.40 12.54
N ASP A 105 -2.63 21.56 12.99
CA ASP A 105 -1.86 22.53 13.79
C ASP A 105 -0.47 22.85 13.21
N GLY A 106 -0.38 22.95 11.87
CA GLY A 106 0.87 23.24 11.13
C GLY A 106 1.78 22.04 10.90
N ALA A 107 1.54 20.90 11.55
CA ALA A 107 2.23 19.66 11.26
C ALA A 107 1.56 18.92 10.10
N THR A 108 2.37 18.27 9.25
CA THR A 108 1.89 17.47 8.12
C THR A 108 2.51 16.09 8.18
N GLY A 109 1.67 15.07 7.97
CA GLY A 109 2.11 13.70 7.80
C GLY A 109 1.45 13.02 6.61
N THR A 110 2.11 12.01 6.06
CA THR A 110 1.65 11.31 4.85
C THR A 110 1.60 9.81 5.06
N THR A 111 0.63 9.17 4.43
CA THR A 111 0.52 7.70 4.37
C THR A 111 0.03 7.27 3.00
N GLY A 112 0.36 6.05 2.58
CA GLY A 112 -0.03 5.52 1.28
C GLY A 112 -1.45 4.94 1.29
N LEU A 113 -2.22 5.28 0.27
CA LEU A 113 -3.48 4.63 -0.11
C LEU A 113 -3.30 3.95 -1.46
N THR A 114 -3.52 2.64 -1.51
CA THR A 114 -3.40 1.83 -2.72
C THR A 114 -4.77 1.69 -3.38
N ILE A 115 -4.83 1.97 -4.68
CA ILE A 115 -6.01 1.65 -5.49
C ILE A 115 -5.88 0.20 -5.94
N ALA A 116 -6.82 -0.64 -5.55
CA ALA A 116 -6.81 -2.05 -5.91
C ALA A 116 -6.74 -2.20 -7.44
N GLY A 117 -5.72 -2.92 -7.92
CA GLY A 117 -5.59 -3.33 -9.30
C GLY A 117 -6.26 -4.68 -9.49
N GLY A 118 -7.34 -4.74 -10.25
CA GLY A 118 -8.04 -5.98 -10.55
C GLY A 118 -8.95 -5.76 -11.74
N SER A 119 -9.03 -6.77 -12.61
CA SER A 119 -9.94 -6.79 -13.75
C SER A 119 -11.33 -6.40 -13.27
N SER A 120 -11.86 -5.27 -13.76
CA SER A 120 -13.29 -5.01 -13.69
C SER A 120 -14.00 -6.31 -14.06
N PRO A 121 -15.06 -6.73 -13.36
CA PRO A 121 -15.89 -7.79 -13.89
C PRO A 121 -16.34 -7.30 -15.27
N THR A 122 -15.75 -7.85 -16.33
CA THR A 122 -16.27 -7.70 -17.67
C THR A 122 -17.74 -8.08 -17.53
N PRO A 123 -18.70 -7.19 -17.86
CA PRO A 123 -20.08 -7.63 -17.98
C PRO A 123 -20.01 -8.76 -19.01
N THR A 124 -20.15 -10.00 -18.54
CA THR A 124 -20.16 -11.14 -19.45
C THR A 124 -21.35 -10.86 -20.34
N PRO A 125 -21.20 -10.74 -21.67
CA PRO A 125 -22.37 -10.67 -22.52
C PRO A 125 -23.17 -11.92 -22.18
N THR A 126 -24.35 -11.75 -21.60
CA THR A 126 -25.28 -12.83 -21.37
C THR A 126 -25.57 -13.38 -22.75
N SER A 127 -24.88 -14.46 -23.14
CA SER A 127 -25.28 -15.25 -24.28
C SER A 127 -26.75 -15.60 -24.05
N PRO A 128 -27.67 -15.26 -24.98
CA PRO A 128 -29.05 -15.69 -24.85
C PRO A 128 -29.04 -17.22 -24.68
N PRO A 129 -29.88 -17.76 -23.77
CA PRO A 129 -29.93 -19.20 -23.58
C PRO A 129 -30.23 -19.88 -24.92
N PRO A 130 -29.67 -21.08 -25.19
CA PRO A 130 -30.03 -21.84 -26.36
C PRO A 130 -31.56 -22.04 -26.37
N PRO A 131 -32.24 -22.04 -27.53
CA PRO A 131 -33.66 -22.31 -27.58
C PRO A 131 -33.90 -23.74 -27.08
N THR A 132 -34.29 -23.87 -25.82
CA THR A 132 -34.78 -25.12 -25.26
C THR A 132 -36.09 -25.45 -25.95
N THR A 133 -36.07 -26.51 -26.75
CA THR A 133 -37.24 -27.17 -27.32
C THR A 133 -38.30 -27.34 -26.22
N ALA A 134 -39.42 -26.64 -26.38
CA ALA A 134 -40.54 -26.70 -25.45
C ALA A 134 -41.14 -28.12 -25.40
N PRO A 135 -41.37 -28.71 -24.22
CA PRO A 135 -42.29 -29.84 -24.10
C PRO A 135 -43.75 -29.38 -24.33
N PRO A 136 -44.64 -30.25 -24.85
CA PRO A 136 -46.01 -29.87 -25.20
C PRO A 136 -46.82 -29.41 -23.97
N PRO A 137 -47.76 -28.46 -24.14
CA PRO A 137 -48.52 -27.93 -23.02
C PRO A 137 -49.53 -28.97 -22.47
N PRO A 138 -49.67 -29.08 -21.13
CA PRO A 138 -50.80 -29.79 -20.52
C PRO A 138 -52.09 -28.95 -20.57
N PRO A 139 -53.27 -29.58 -20.48
CA PRO A 139 -54.55 -28.93 -20.76
C PRO A 139 -54.94 -27.88 -19.73
N GLU A 140 -55.59 -26.84 -20.25
CA GLU A 140 -56.05 -25.62 -19.60
C GLU A 140 -56.95 -25.88 -18.39
N HIS A 141 -56.63 -25.23 -17.27
CA HIS A 141 -57.55 -25.02 -16.15
C HIS A 141 -57.57 -23.52 -15.80
N PRO A 142 -58.75 -22.86 -15.75
CA PRO A 142 -58.86 -21.46 -15.38
C PRO A 142 -59.06 -21.32 -13.86
N GLY A 143 -58.22 -20.53 -13.20
CA GLY A 143 -58.55 -19.95 -11.89
C GLY A 143 -57.41 -19.82 -10.88
N HIS A 144 -57.24 -18.58 -10.44
CA HIS A 144 -56.67 -18.12 -9.15
C HIS A 144 -55.17 -17.85 -9.00
N GLY A 145 -54.89 -16.58 -8.72
CA GLY A 145 -54.02 -16.20 -7.60
C GLY A 145 -52.57 -15.91 -7.94
N ARG A 146 -52.22 -14.61 -7.96
CA ARG A 146 -50.84 -14.12 -7.93
C ARG A 146 -50.11 -14.65 -6.69
N HIS A 147 -48.99 -15.34 -6.90
CA HIS A 147 -47.94 -15.49 -5.90
C HIS A 147 -46.58 -15.27 -6.57
N GLU A 148 -46.05 -14.06 -6.40
CA GLU A 148 -44.63 -13.76 -6.56
C GLU A 148 -43.88 -14.49 -5.44
N HIS A 149 -43.02 -15.45 -5.78
CA HIS A 149 -42.07 -16.03 -4.84
C HIS A 149 -40.66 -15.60 -5.26
N PRO A 150 -39.97 -14.77 -4.45
CA PRO A 150 -38.59 -14.39 -4.72
C PRO A 150 -37.61 -15.52 -4.36
N GLU A 151 -36.69 -15.77 -5.30
CA GLU A 151 -35.24 -15.95 -5.10
C GLU A 151 -34.78 -16.65 -3.80
N LYS A 152 -34.34 -17.92 -3.89
CA LYS A 152 -33.20 -18.42 -3.11
C LYS A 152 -32.68 -19.77 -3.61
N GLY A 153 -31.73 -19.70 -4.54
CA GLY A 153 -30.77 -20.77 -4.79
C GLY A 153 -29.38 -20.23 -4.46
N VAL A 154 -28.83 -20.59 -3.30
CA VAL A 154 -27.41 -20.35 -3.01
C VAL A 154 -26.59 -21.40 -3.74
N HIS A 155 -25.87 -20.98 -4.78
CA HIS A 155 -24.74 -21.73 -5.29
C HIS A 155 -23.58 -21.62 -4.28
N ALA A 156 -23.47 -22.63 -3.42
CA ALA A 156 -22.25 -22.92 -2.68
C ALA A 156 -21.36 -23.79 -3.56
N GLY A 157 -20.42 -23.15 -4.24
CA GLY A 157 -19.28 -23.70 -4.97
C GLY A 157 -18.36 -22.51 -5.21
N GLU A 158 -17.04 -22.60 -5.28
CA GLU A 158 -16.14 -23.69 -5.59
C GLU A 158 -14.75 -23.07 -5.37
N GLY A 159 -13.79 -23.83 -4.86
CA GLY A 159 -12.39 -23.64 -5.24
C GLY A 159 -11.66 -22.42 -4.69
N GLY A 160 -11.05 -22.60 -3.51
CA GLY A 160 -9.90 -21.79 -3.10
C GLY A 160 -8.78 -21.91 -4.12
N THR A 161 -8.55 -20.86 -4.90
CA THR A 161 -7.40 -20.78 -5.79
C THR A 161 -6.22 -20.29 -4.96
N VAL A 162 -5.33 -21.20 -4.54
CA VAL A 162 -3.99 -20.85 -4.05
C VAL A 162 -3.16 -20.39 -5.25
N ALA A 163 -3.43 -19.17 -5.71
CA ALA A 163 -2.71 -18.55 -6.80
C ALA A 163 -1.31 -18.15 -6.32
N GLY A 164 -0.33 -18.99 -6.68
CA GLY A 164 0.99 -18.55 -7.11
C GLY A 164 1.85 -17.91 -6.04
N PHE A 165 2.56 -18.74 -5.28
CA PHE A 165 3.87 -18.33 -4.76
C PHE A 165 4.77 -18.00 -5.95
N ASP A 166 4.92 -16.71 -6.22
CA ASP A 166 5.86 -16.20 -7.20
C ASP A 166 7.27 -16.67 -6.81
N LEU A 167 7.78 -17.68 -7.52
CA LEU A 167 9.09 -18.27 -7.30
C LEU A 167 10.22 -17.22 -7.38
N LYS A 168 9.98 -16.10 -8.08
CA LYS A 168 10.94 -14.98 -8.13
C LYS A 168 11.06 -14.23 -6.81
N ASN A 169 9.97 -14.06 -6.06
CA ASN A 169 10.00 -13.36 -4.77
C ASN A 169 10.46 -14.26 -3.61
N LEU A 170 10.25 -15.58 -3.69
CA LEU A 170 10.81 -16.53 -2.71
C LEU A 170 12.34 -16.69 -2.82
N GLY A 171 12.90 -16.57 -4.03
CA GLY A 171 14.36 -16.62 -4.24
C GLY A 171 15.11 -15.46 -3.59
N LEU A 172 14.51 -14.26 -3.56
CA LEU A 172 15.11 -13.06 -2.97
C LEU A 172 15.11 -13.10 -1.43
N GLY A 173 14.01 -13.59 -0.83
CA GLY A 173 13.91 -13.74 0.63
C GLY A 173 14.92 -14.76 1.18
N ALA A 174 15.06 -15.92 0.54
CA ALA A 174 15.99 -16.95 0.97
C ALA A 174 17.47 -16.49 0.87
N LEU A 175 17.81 -15.74 -0.19
CA LEU A 175 19.16 -15.22 -0.38
C LEU A 175 19.53 -14.16 0.67
N LEU A 176 18.55 -13.38 1.12
CA LEU A 176 18.73 -12.39 2.19
C LEU A 176 18.93 -13.06 3.57
N VAL A 177 18.17 -14.12 3.88
CA VAL A 177 18.33 -14.88 5.13
C VAL A 177 19.65 -15.66 5.13
N ALA A 178 20.00 -16.33 4.04
CA ALA A 178 21.28 -17.05 3.92
C ALA A 178 22.48 -16.08 3.95
N GLY A 179 22.38 -14.92 3.30
CA GLY A 179 23.42 -13.90 3.29
C GLY A 179 23.68 -13.27 4.67
N SER A 180 22.62 -12.98 5.43
CA SER A 180 22.75 -12.41 6.79
C SER A 180 23.37 -13.41 7.78
N VAL A 181 22.94 -14.67 7.77
CA VAL A 181 23.53 -15.73 8.61
C VAL A 181 24.96 -16.05 8.19
N GLY A 182 25.24 -16.12 6.88
CA GLY A 182 26.57 -16.37 6.35
C GLY A 182 27.58 -15.26 6.69
N ALA A 183 27.18 -13.99 6.59
CA ALA A 183 28.02 -12.85 6.96
C ALA A 183 28.34 -12.84 8.46
N ALA A 184 27.33 -13.11 9.31
CA ALA A 184 27.53 -13.21 10.76
C ALA A 184 28.49 -14.36 11.13
N TYR A 185 28.32 -15.54 10.52
CA TYR A 185 29.22 -16.68 10.75
C TYR A 185 30.65 -16.41 10.26
N HIS A 186 30.80 -15.80 9.08
CA HIS A 186 32.11 -15.47 8.52
C HIS A 186 32.86 -14.43 9.36
N LEU A 187 32.18 -13.39 9.86
CA LEU A 187 32.76 -12.41 10.78
C LEU A 187 33.10 -13.02 12.14
N SER A 188 32.28 -13.94 12.64
CA SER A 188 32.57 -14.68 13.87
C SER A 188 33.83 -15.54 13.76
N ARG A 189 34.07 -16.18 12.61
CA ARG A 189 35.31 -16.96 12.39
C ARG A 189 36.56 -16.11 12.22
N ARG A 190 36.45 -14.85 11.78
CA ARG A 190 37.62 -13.96 11.72
C ARG A 190 38.07 -13.47 13.08
N ARG A 191 37.20 -13.41 14.09
CA ARG A 191 37.58 -12.98 15.44
C ARG A 191 38.29 -14.06 16.27
N THR A 192 38.35 -15.30 15.79
CA THR A 192 39.13 -16.37 16.46
C THR A 192 40.57 -16.49 15.95
N GLY A 193 41.06 -15.50 15.21
CA GLY A 193 42.43 -15.46 14.67
C GLY A 193 43.41 -14.52 15.39
N GLU A 194 42.93 -13.62 16.25
CA GLU A 194 43.76 -12.70 17.02
C GLU A 194 43.63 -12.97 18.52
N ASP A 195 44.13 -14.12 18.95
CA ASP A 195 44.55 -14.39 20.33
C ASP A 195 45.71 -15.41 20.25
N GLY A 196 46.90 -14.92 19.89
CA GLY A 196 48.09 -15.75 19.77
C GLY A 196 49.28 -15.00 19.17
N GLY A 197 49.97 -14.21 20.00
CA GLY A 197 51.22 -13.53 19.65
C GLY A 197 51.68 -12.58 20.74
#